data_AF-A0A424FLY9-F1
#
_entry.id   AF-A0A424FLY9-F1
#
_cell.length_a   1.000
_cell.length_b   1.000
_cell.length_c   1.000
_cell.angle_alpha   90.00
_cell.angle_beta   90.00
_cell.angle_gamma   90.00
#
_symmetry.space_group_name_H-M   'P 1'
#
loop_
_entity.id
_entity.type
_entity.pdbx_description
1 polymer ?
#
loop_
_entity_poly.entity_id
_entity_poly.type
_entity_poly.pdbx_seq_one_letter_code
_entity_poly.pdbx_strand_id
1 'polypeptide(L)'
;MSTELQEYFKNYVFEDVKANIDEWRVIDTRSYGEMKRNFIGKIIELRRQYAKESGLKTVTLLCPKPSDLVNPVIAFLVKYVRSEKDRIYEEYKPLAIAKIVNDEALRNGLNETLSKDFSEYDGVDFRNAPYLRLRDILKEHYDEIKHTLSNPANAVRPHLGDLANELLTSLFTPQLVLKTNNTEQIKEAS
;
A
#
# COMPACT_ATOMS: atom_id res chain seq x y z
N MET A 1 -3.83 7.45 37.21
CA MET A 1 -3.27 6.07 37.23
C MET A 1 -4.09 5.09 36.38
N SER A 2 -5.43 5.03 36.48
CA SER A 2 -6.25 4.18 35.60
C SER A 2 -6.25 4.62 34.12
N THR A 3 -6.21 5.92 33.85
CA THR A 3 -6.17 6.50 32.50
C THR A 3 -4.87 6.20 31.76
N GLU A 4 -3.74 6.20 32.47
CA GLU A 4 -2.42 5.92 31.89
C GLU A 4 -2.30 4.44 31.45
N LEU A 5 -2.78 3.52 32.29
CA LEU A 5 -2.77 2.09 31.98
C LEU A 5 -3.70 1.74 30.82
N GLN A 6 -4.84 2.43 30.71
CA GLN A 6 -5.73 2.33 29.56
C GLN A 6 -5.09 2.84 28.27
N GLU A 7 -4.30 3.92 28.33
CA GLU A 7 -3.56 4.42 27.18
C GLU A 7 -2.43 3.47 26.77
N TYR A 8 -1.73 2.84 27.72
CA TYR A 8 -0.73 1.81 27.40
C TYR A 8 -1.34 0.64 26.65
N PHE A 9 -2.49 0.12 27.08
CA PHE A 9 -3.16 -0.95 26.35
C PHE A 9 -3.65 -0.50 24.97
N LYS A 10 -4.17 0.72 24.85
CA LYS A 10 -4.58 1.28 23.54
C LYS A 10 -3.39 1.37 22.58
N ASN A 11 -2.24 1.83 23.06
CA ASN A 11 -1.01 1.86 22.26
C ASN A 11 -0.53 0.45 21.89
N TYR A 12 -0.63 -0.51 22.81
CA TYR A 12 -0.34 -1.92 22.52
C TYR A 12 -1.21 -2.45 21.37
N VAL A 13 -2.51 -2.15 21.36
CA VAL A 13 -3.40 -2.50 20.24
C VAL A 13 -2.97 -1.81 18.95
N PHE A 14 -2.54 -0.55 19.00
CA PHE A 14 -2.08 0.17 17.81
C PHE A 14 -0.77 -0.40 17.25
N GLU A 15 0.17 -0.81 18.09
CA GLU A 15 1.38 -1.50 17.62
C GLU A 15 1.04 -2.86 17.00
N ASP A 16 0.08 -3.61 17.57
CA ASP A 16 -0.43 -4.83 16.92
C ASP A 16 -1.07 -4.56 15.56
N VAL A 17 -1.82 -3.46 15.42
CA VAL A 17 -2.35 -3.01 14.12
C VAL A 17 -1.26 -2.79 13.10
N LYS A 18 -0.14 -2.17 13.49
CA LYS A 18 0.99 -1.94 12.57
C LYS A 18 1.65 -3.26 12.16
N ALA A 19 1.88 -4.15 13.12
CA ALA A 19 2.58 -5.42 12.89
C ALA A 19 1.74 -6.40 12.05
N ASN A 20 0.42 -6.43 12.25
CA ASN A 20 -0.48 -7.43 11.68
C ASN A 20 -1.53 -6.80 10.74
N ILE A 21 -1.14 -5.75 10.00
CA ILE A 21 -2.10 -4.91 9.29
C ILE A 21 -2.97 -5.63 8.25
N ASP A 22 -2.43 -6.66 7.59
CA ASP A 22 -3.19 -7.47 6.65
C ASP A 22 -4.35 -8.20 7.34
N GLU A 23 -4.13 -8.74 8.54
CA GLU A 23 -5.19 -9.38 9.34
C GLU A 23 -6.28 -8.38 9.73
N TRP A 24 -5.86 -7.20 10.22
CA TRP A 24 -6.79 -6.15 10.62
C TRP A 24 -7.63 -5.63 9.46
N ARG A 25 -7.06 -5.57 8.25
CA ARG A 25 -7.80 -5.17 7.05
C ARG A 25 -8.82 -6.21 6.60
N VAL A 26 -8.55 -7.49 6.76
CA VAL A 26 -9.54 -8.56 6.47
C VAL A 26 -10.77 -8.45 7.38
N ILE A 27 -10.61 -7.95 8.61
CA ILE A 27 -11.73 -7.69 9.52
C ILE A 27 -12.57 -6.49 9.02
N ASP A 28 -11.89 -5.43 8.59
CA ASP A 28 -12.49 -4.16 8.16
C ASP A 28 -13.36 -4.28 6.89
N THR A 29 -13.08 -5.24 6.01
CA THR A 29 -13.82 -5.43 4.75
C THR A 29 -15.15 -6.18 4.89
N ARG A 30 -15.56 -6.56 6.11
CA ARG A 30 -16.79 -7.34 6.35
C ARG A 30 -18.02 -6.45 6.54
N SER A 31 -19.20 -7.08 6.56
CA SER A 31 -20.44 -6.38 6.93
C SER A 31 -20.31 -5.71 8.30
N TYR A 32 -20.92 -4.54 8.49
CA TYR A 32 -20.70 -3.71 9.69
C TYR A 32 -20.90 -4.47 11.02
N GLY A 33 -21.95 -5.30 11.12
CA GLY A 33 -22.22 -6.09 12.33
C GLY A 33 -21.20 -7.21 12.57
N GLU A 34 -20.62 -7.77 11.52
CA GLU A 34 -19.58 -8.80 11.62
C GLU A 34 -18.21 -8.19 11.91
N MET A 35 -17.87 -7.11 11.19
CA MET A 35 -16.68 -6.30 11.40
C MET A 35 -16.56 -5.89 12.88
N LYS A 36 -17.61 -5.27 13.44
CA LYS A 36 -17.61 -4.85 14.85
C LYS A 36 -17.38 -6.01 15.82
N ARG A 37 -18.02 -7.17 15.60
CA ARG A 37 -17.84 -8.36 16.45
C ARG A 37 -16.41 -8.89 16.38
N ASN A 38 -15.81 -8.91 15.19
CA ASN A 38 -14.46 -9.39 14.97
C ASN A 38 -13.40 -8.45 15.57
N PHE A 39 -13.58 -7.13 15.42
CA PHE A 39 -12.73 -6.14 16.13
C PHE A 39 -12.78 -6.37 17.64
N ILE A 40 -13.98 -6.50 18.22
CA ILE A 40 -14.15 -6.79 19.64
C ILE A 40 -13.44 -8.09 20.03
N GLY A 41 -13.58 -9.15 19.24
CA GLY A 41 -12.93 -10.44 19.46
C GLY A 41 -11.41 -10.33 19.51
N LYS A 42 -10.80 -9.68 18.51
CA LYS A 42 -9.34 -9.48 18.44
C LYS A 42 -8.84 -8.59 19.58
N ILE A 43 -9.57 -7.53 19.94
CA ILE A 43 -9.21 -6.68 21.10
C ILE A 43 -9.27 -7.47 22.42
N ILE A 44 -10.24 -8.40 22.58
CA ILE A 44 -10.30 -9.30 23.75
C ILE A 44 -9.11 -10.25 23.78
N GLU A 45 -8.67 -10.76 22.63
CA GLU A 45 -7.48 -11.59 22.53
C GLU A 45 -6.22 -10.83 22.94
N LEU A 46 -6.01 -9.64 22.37
CA LEU A 46 -4.89 -8.76 22.73
C LEU A 46 -4.90 -8.39 24.20
N ARG A 47 -6.08 -8.18 24.77
CA ARG A 47 -6.23 -7.94 26.21
C ARG A 47 -5.67 -9.10 27.03
N ARG A 48 -5.96 -10.35 26.64
CA ARG A 48 -5.43 -11.54 27.33
C ARG A 48 -3.92 -11.67 27.15
N GLN A 49 -3.39 -11.37 25.96
CA GLN A 49 -1.96 -11.39 25.67
C GLN A 49 -1.20 -10.35 26.51
N TYR A 50 -1.65 -9.09 26.47
CA TYR A 50 -1.07 -8.00 27.26
C TYR A 50 -1.02 -8.30 28.77
N ALA A 51 -2.08 -8.91 29.31
CA ALA A 51 -2.13 -9.32 30.71
C ALA A 51 -1.06 -10.36 31.06
N LYS A 52 -0.89 -11.36 30.19
CA LYS A 52 0.10 -12.42 30.34
C LYS A 52 1.52 -11.86 30.29
N GLU A 53 1.81 -11.00 29.31
CA GLU A 53 3.10 -10.34 29.13
C GLU A 53 3.46 -9.43 30.32
N SER A 54 2.45 -8.81 30.92
CA SER A 54 2.62 -7.93 32.08
C SER A 54 2.61 -8.67 33.43
N GLY A 55 2.50 -10.02 33.44
CA GLY A 55 2.51 -10.82 34.68
C GLY A 55 1.27 -10.65 35.57
N LEU A 56 0.12 -10.26 35.01
CA LEU A 56 -1.08 -9.90 35.76
C LEU A 56 -2.10 -11.03 35.83
N LYS A 57 -2.71 -11.21 37.01
CA LYS A 57 -3.80 -12.19 37.21
C LYS A 57 -5.14 -11.76 36.59
N THR A 58 -5.43 -10.46 36.53
CA THR A 58 -6.71 -9.95 36.00
C THR A 58 -6.50 -8.70 35.15
N VAL A 59 -7.28 -8.61 34.07
CA VAL A 59 -7.12 -7.55 33.04
C VAL A 59 -8.12 -6.40 33.19
N THR A 60 -8.98 -6.47 34.20
CA THR A 60 -10.22 -5.68 34.27
C THR A 60 -9.98 -4.20 34.51
N LEU A 61 -8.94 -3.85 35.30
CA LEU A 61 -8.64 -2.47 35.70
C LEU A 61 -7.73 -1.71 34.72
N LEU A 62 -7.10 -2.41 33.77
CA LEU A 62 -6.01 -1.87 32.95
C LEU A 62 -6.41 -1.60 31.51
N CYS A 63 -7.52 -2.17 31.06
CA CYS A 63 -7.92 -2.08 29.66
C CYS A 63 -9.33 -1.49 29.57
N PRO A 64 -9.57 -0.60 28.58
CA PRO A 64 -10.90 -0.11 28.26
C PRO A 64 -11.85 -1.27 27.93
N LYS A 65 -13.15 -1.00 27.86
CA LYS A 65 -14.07 -1.98 27.28
C LYS A 65 -13.69 -2.17 25.80
N PRO A 66 -13.65 -3.41 25.29
CA PRO A 66 -13.32 -3.66 23.89
C PRO A 66 -14.20 -2.89 22.90
N SER A 67 -15.49 -2.71 23.23
CA SER A 67 -16.44 -1.92 22.44
C SER A 67 -16.00 -0.47 22.24
N ASP A 68 -15.35 0.11 23.25
CA ASP A 68 -14.98 1.52 23.29
C ASP A 68 -13.71 1.77 22.46
N LEU A 69 -12.93 0.71 22.19
CA LEU A 69 -11.72 0.75 21.37
C LEU A 69 -11.97 0.51 19.88
N VAL A 70 -13.13 -0.02 19.47
CA VAL A 70 -13.40 -0.34 18.06
C VAL A 70 -13.22 0.89 17.16
N ASN A 71 -13.89 2.00 17.48
CA ASN A 71 -13.82 3.22 16.67
C ASN A 71 -12.41 3.84 16.64
N PRO A 72 -11.71 4.00 17.79
CA PRO A 72 -10.30 4.40 17.81
C PRO A 72 -9.39 3.52 16.95
N VAL A 73 -9.56 2.20 17.01
CA VAL A 73 -8.74 1.24 16.26
C VAL A 73 -9.01 1.36 14.76
N ILE A 74 -10.27 1.45 14.34
CA ILE A 74 -10.62 1.66 12.93
C ILE A 74 -10.03 2.99 12.41
N ALA A 75 -10.19 4.07 13.17
CA ALA A 75 -9.65 5.38 12.79
C ALA A 75 -8.12 5.35 12.67
N PHE A 76 -7.44 4.69 13.61
CA PHE A 76 -5.99 4.49 13.57
C PHE A 76 -5.57 3.65 12.36
N LEU A 77 -6.23 2.51 12.12
CA LEU A 77 -5.98 1.61 10.99
C LEU A 77 -6.06 2.37 9.65
N VAL A 78 -7.15 3.11 9.43
CA VAL A 78 -7.35 3.88 8.19
C VAL A 78 -6.25 4.93 8.01
N LYS A 79 -5.92 5.68 9.07
CA LYS A 79 -4.87 6.70 9.02
C LYS A 79 -3.50 6.09 8.72
N TYR A 80 -3.17 4.99 9.38
CA TYR A 80 -1.89 4.31 9.22
C TYR A 80 -1.76 3.66 7.83
N VAL A 81 -2.80 2.98 7.33
CA VAL A 81 -2.81 2.46 5.95
C VAL A 81 -2.54 3.57 4.94
N ARG A 82 -3.18 4.73 5.10
CA ARG A 82 -2.98 5.86 4.19
C ARG A 82 -1.53 6.37 4.25
N SER A 83 -1.00 6.61 5.44
CA SER A 83 0.38 7.11 5.56
C SER A 83 1.42 6.13 5.03
N GLU A 84 1.23 4.83 5.27
CA GLU A 84 2.13 3.80 4.75
C GLU A 84 2.02 3.68 3.23
N LYS A 85 0.82 3.76 2.65
CA LYS A 85 0.64 3.80 1.19
C LYS A 85 1.41 4.94 0.55
N ASP A 86 1.31 6.15 1.12
CA ASP A 86 2.00 7.32 0.61
C ASP A 86 3.53 7.14 0.72
N ARG A 87 4.03 6.60 1.84
CA ARG A 87 5.47 6.32 2.00
C ARG A 87 5.98 5.28 1.00
N ILE A 88 5.26 4.17 0.86
CA ILE A 88 5.62 3.08 -0.06
C ILE A 88 5.54 3.52 -1.52
N TYR A 89 4.61 4.42 -1.86
CA TYR A 89 4.56 5.04 -3.19
C TYR A 89 5.87 5.76 -3.52
N GLU A 90 6.34 6.62 -2.62
CA GLU A 90 7.59 7.39 -2.80
C GLU A 90 8.84 6.49 -2.80
N GLU A 91 8.86 5.42 -2.01
CA GLU A 91 9.93 4.41 -2.04
C GLU A 91 9.96 3.62 -3.36
N TYR A 92 8.78 3.22 -3.86
CA TYR A 92 8.68 2.36 -5.04
C TYR A 92 8.86 3.12 -6.36
N LYS A 93 8.44 4.38 -6.43
CA LYS A 93 8.51 5.22 -7.64
C LYS A 93 9.89 5.23 -8.32
N PRO A 94 11.02 5.51 -7.64
CA PRO A 94 12.33 5.48 -8.30
C PRO A 94 12.70 4.09 -8.83
N LEU A 95 12.29 3.01 -8.15
CA LEU A 95 12.54 1.63 -8.59
C LEU A 95 11.72 1.30 -9.85
N ALA A 96 10.46 1.76 -9.91
CA ALA A 96 9.63 1.66 -11.10
C ALA A 96 10.22 2.42 -12.30
N ILE A 97 10.72 3.64 -12.07
CA ILE A 97 11.41 4.43 -13.10
C ILE A 97 12.64 3.67 -13.61
N ALA A 98 13.48 3.16 -12.71
CA ALA A 98 14.68 2.41 -13.06
C ALA A 98 14.34 1.15 -13.89
N LYS A 99 13.28 0.41 -13.52
CA LYS A 99 12.78 -0.73 -14.31
C LYS A 99 12.43 -0.31 -15.74
N ILE A 100 11.69 0.79 -15.92
CA ILE A 100 11.32 1.31 -17.25
C ILE A 100 12.55 1.75 -18.07
N VAL A 101 13.50 2.42 -17.41
CA VAL A 101 14.67 3.00 -18.06
C VAL A 101 15.76 1.96 -18.37
N ASN A 102 15.77 0.81 -17.70
CA ASN A 102 16.76 -0.23 -17.95
C ASN A 102 16.21 -1.42 -18.74
N ASP A 103 14.90 -1.62 -18.79
CA ASP A 103 14.27 -2.73 -19.50
C ASP A 103 13.95 -2.37 -20.96
N GLU A 104 14.84 -2.75 -21.87
CA GLU A 104 14.69 -2.48 -23.31
C GLU A 104 13.49 -3.20 -23.93
N ALA A 105 13.20 -4.44 -23.50
CA ALA A 105 12.08 -5.21 -24.00
C ALA A 105 10.74 -4.55 -23.61
N LEU A 106 10.64 -4.02 -22.40
CA LEU A 106 9.50 -3.23 -21.94
C LEU A 106 9.28 -1.99 -22.82
N ARG A 107 10.34 -1.21 -23.07
CA ARG A 107 10.24 -0.01 -23.91
C ARG A 107 9.79 -0.33 -25.33
N ASN A 108 10.41 -1.35 -25.95
CA ASN A 108 10.06 -1.77 -27.29
C ASN A 108 8.61 -2.28 -27.34
N GLY A 109 8.19 -3.05 -26.34
CA GLY A 109 6.82 -3.49 -26.21
C GLY A 109 5.81 -2.34 -26.10
N LEU A 110 6.08 -1.32 -25.28
CA LEU A 110 5.21 -0.15 -25.17
C LEU A 110 5.09 0.62 -26.50
N ASN A 111 6.19 0.75 -27.24
CA ASN A 111 6.21 1.37 -28.57
C ASN A 111 5.43 0.57 -29.62
N GLU A 112 5.56 -0.75 -29.61
CA GLU A 112 4.79 -1.65 -30.50
C GLU A 112 3.28 -1.56 -30.21
N THR A 113 2.89 -1.51 -28.93
CA THR A 113 1.48 -1.38 -28.53
C THR A 113 0.87 -0.11 -29.13
N LEU A 114 1.55 1.03 -29.05
CA LEU A 114 1.09 2.25 -29.71
C LEU A 114 1.02 2.14 -31.23
N SER A 115 2.06 1.57 -31.84
CA SER A 115 2.16 1.51 -33.31
C SER A 115 1.00 0.70 -33.90
N LYS A 116 0.58 -0.35 -33.19
CA LYS A 116 -0.60 -1.16 -33.54
C LYS A 116 -1.90 -0.37 -33.36
N ASP A 117 -2.10 0.27 -32.21
CA ASP A 117 -3.34 0.99 -31.90
C ASP A 117 -3.54 2.24 -32.78
N PHE A 118 -2.46 2.94 -33.15
CA PHE A 118 -2.51 4.05 -34.11
C PHE A 118 -2.91 3.61 -35.51
N SER A 119 -2.56 2.38 -35.92
CA SER A 119 -2.92 1.84 -37.24
C SER A 119 -4.37 1.34 -37.32
N GLU A 120 -5.04 1.15 -36.18
CA GLU A 120 -6.34 0.48 -36.08
C GLU A 120 -7.50 1.39 -35.60
N TYR A 121 -7.29 2.67 -35.23
CA TYR A 121 -8.34 3.41 -34.49
C TYR A 121 -8.71 4.85 -34.89
N ASP A 122 -10.03 5.09 -34.79
CA ASP A 122 -10.85 6.20 -35.34
C ASP A 122 -11.49 7.05 -34.20
N GLY A 123 -10.73 7.38 -33.13
CA GLY A 123 -11.14 8.40 -32.14
C GLY A 123 -11.30 7.99 -30.66
N VAL A 124 -10.65 6.93 -30.17
CA VAL A 124 -10.56 6.63 -28.72
C VAL A 124 -9.18 7.03 -28.17
N ASP A 125 -9.12 7.40 -26.89
CA ASP A 125 -7.92 7.84 -26.17
C ASP A 125 -6.75 6.83 -26.31
N PHE A 126 -5.83 7.13 -27.23
CA PHE A 126 -4.69 6.31 -27.66
C PHE A 126 -3.74 5.89 -26.52
N ARG A 127 -3.92 6.43 -25.31
CA ARG A 127 -3.08 6.12 -24.14
C ARG A 127 -3.58 4.94 -23.32
N ASN A 128 -4.79 4.43 -23.55
CA ASN A 128 -5.38 3.42 -22.67
C ASN A 128 -4.64 2.07 -22.69
N ALA A 129 -4.27 1.55 -23.87
CA ALA A 129 -3.59 0.26 -23.97
C ALA A 129 -2.15 0.29 -23.42
N PRO A 130 -1.30 1.29 -23.74
CA PRO A 130 -0.01 1.46 -23.07
C PRO A 130 -0.13 1.63 -21.56
N TYR A 131 -1.17 2.33 -21.08
CA TYR A 131 -1.48 2.45 -19.66
C TYR A 131 -1.75 1.10 -19.00
N LEU A 132 -2.62 0.28 -19.58
CA LEU A 132 -2.94 -1.05 -19.03
C LEU A 132 -1.69 -1.93 -18.97
N ARG A 133 -0.90 -1.95 -20.05
CA ARG A 133 0.35 -2.72 -20.13
C ARG A 133 1.36 -2.26 -19.09
N LEU A 134 1.61 -0.95 -18.97
CA LEU A 134 2.55 -0.42 -17.97
C LEU A 134 2.06 -0.73 -16.56
N ARG A 135 0.77 -0.51 -16.27
CA ARG A 135 0.19 -0.79 -14.96
C ARG A 135 0.39 -2.26 -14.55
N ASP A 136 0.20 -3.19 -15.47
CA ASP A 136 0.32 -4.62 -15.15
C ASP A 136 1.79 -5.03 -14.93
N ILE A 137 2.73 -4.43 -15.67
CA ILE A 137 4.16 -4.61 -15.44
C ILE A 137 4.62 -4.00 -14.11
N LEU A 138 4.12 -2.82 -13.75
CA LEU A 138 4.36 -2.23 -12.43
C LEU A 138 3.78 -3.10 -11.31
N LYS A 139 2.64 -3.76 -11.53
CA LYS A 139 2.09 -4.68 -10.53
C LYS A 139 2.99 -5.89 -10.31
N GLU A 140 3.44 -6.53 -11.38
CA GLU A 140 4.35 -7.68 -11.33
C GLU A 140 5.65 -7.29 -10.64
N HIS A 141 6.28 -6.21 -11.09
CA HIS A 141 7.52 -5.71 -10.50
C HIS A 141 7.34 -5.35 -9.03
N TYR A 142 6.25 -4.67 -8.65
CA TYR A 142 5.96 -4.40 -7.24
C TYR A 142 5.87 -5.69 -6.42
N ASP A 143 5.15 -6.70 -6.92
CA ASP A 143 4.99 -7.97 -6.21
C ASP A 143 6.31 -8.75 -6.08
N GLU A 144 7.23 -8.62 -7.04
CA GLU A 144 8.59 -9.15 -6.96
C GLU A 144 9.41 -8.46 -5.86
N ILE A 145 9.38 -7.12 -5.80
CA ILE A 145 10.30 -6.36 -4.95
C ILE A 145 9.70 -5.87 -3.62
N LYS A 146 8.40 -6.04 -3.36
CA LYS A 146 7.74 -5.50 -2.14
C LYS A 146 8.38 -5.96 -0.83
N HIS A 147 9.02 -7.12 -0.82
CA HIS A 147 9.75 -7.65 0.34
C HIS A 147 11.00 -6.82 0.71
N THR A 148 11.48 -5.98 -0.20
CA THR A 148 12.61 -5.05 0.01
C THR A 148 12.17 -3.67 0.49
N LEU A 149 10.88 -3.37 0.43
CA LEU A 149 10.31 -2.09 0.86
C LEU A 149 10.14 -2.06 2.38
N SER A 150 10.00 -0.86 2.94
CA SER A 150 9.86 -0.69 4.40
C SER A 150 8.65 -1.39 5.00
N ASN A 151 7.62 -1.70 4.19
CA ASN A 151 6.44 -2.43 4.59
C ASN A 151 5.91 -3.33 3.44
N PRO A 152 6.02 -4.66 3.54
CA PRO A 152 5.62 -5.58 2.48
C PRO A 152 4.12 -5.93 2.48
N ALA A 153 3.34 -5.40 3.43
CA ALA A 153 1.94 -5.79 3.61
C ALA A 153 1.06 -5.40 2.40
N ASN A 154 0.12 -6.27 2.04
CA ASN A 154 -0.77 -6.01 0.89
C ASN A 154 -1.77 -4.88 1.18
N ALA A 155 -2.14 -4.71 2.45
CA ALA A 155 -3.01 -3.64 2.95
C ALA A 155 -2.52 -2.24 2.56
N VAL A 156 -1.20 -2.06 2.47
CA VAL A 156 -0.55 -0.77 2.20
C VAL A 156 -0.03 -0.68 0.77
N ARG A 157 -0.42 -1.61 -0.11
CA ARG A 157 -0.07 -1.53 -1.54
C ARG A 157 -0.57 -0.21 -2.15
N PRO A 158 0.30 0.57 -2.81
CA PRO A 158 -0.09 1.83 -3.43
C PRO A 158 -0.94 1.60 -4.69
N HIS A 159 -1.62 2.66 -5.13
CA HIS A 159 -2.40 2.64 -6.36
C HIS A 159 -1.48 2.78 -7.58
N LEU A 160 -1.08 1.64 -8.15
CA LEU A 160 -0.13 1.58 -9.27
C LEU A 160 -0.70 2.11 -10.60
N GLY A 161 -2.02 2.29 -10.71
CA GLY A 161 -2.65 2.95 -11.86
C GLY A 161 -2.26 4.43 -11.94
N ASP A 162 -2.32 5.15 -10.81
CA ASP A 162 -1.95 6.56 -10.77
C ASP A 162 -0.47 6.73 -11.13
N LEU A 163 0.39 5.84 -10.62
CA LEU A 163 1.80 5.81 -10.98
C LEU A 163 2.00 5.53 -12.48
N ALA A 164 1.29 4.57 -13.08
CA ALA A 164 1.41 4.29 -14.51
C ALA A 164 1.05 5.52 -15.35
N ASN A 165 -0.04 6.22 -15.02
CA ASN A 165 -0.44 7.45 -15.70
C ASN A 165 0.59 8.57 -15.54
N GLU A 166 1.12 8.73 -14.32
CA GLU A 166 2.17 9.70 -14.02
C GLU A 166 3.42 9.42 -14.86
N LEU A 167 3.88 8.16 -14.89
CA LEU A 167 5.10 7.75 -15.60
C LEU A 167 4.94 7.86 -17.12
N LEU A 168 3.79 7.47 -17.69
CA LEU A 168 3.52 7.68 -19.12
C LEU A 168 3.57 9.15 -19.50
N THR A 169 3.08 10.04 -18.64
CA THR A 169 3.04 11.48 -18.94
C THR A 169 4.41 12.14 -18.74
N SER A 170 5.13 11.74 -17.68
CA SER A 170 6.38 12.37 -17.26
C SER A 170 7.58 11.82 -18.04
N LEU A 171 7.73 10.50 -18.16
CA LEU A 171 8.90 9.86 -18.74
C LEU A 171 8.89 9.80 -20.26
N PHE A 172 7.70 9.79 -20.87
CA PHE A 172 7.55 9.50 -22.29
C PHE A 172 6.98 10.67 -23.08
N THR A 173 7.38 10.81 -24.34
CA THR A 173 6.75 11.69 -25.32
C THR A 173 5.35 11.18 -25.66
N PRO A 174 4.49 11.98 -26.35
CA PRO A 174 3.21 11.49 -26.86
C PRO A 174 3.34 10.25 -27.78
N GLN A 175 4.51 10.05 -28.39
CA GLN A 175 4.86 8.88 -29.22
C GLN A 175 5.48 7.72 -28.42
N LEU A 176 5.41 7.77 -27.09
CA LEU A 176 6.05 6.83 -26.13
C LEU A 176 7.55 6.60 -26.29
N VAL A 177 8.26 7.60 -26.79
CA VAL A 177 9.71 7.61 -26.72
C VAL A 177 10.14 8.16 -25.37
N LEU A 178 11.10 7.52 -24.69
CA LEU A 178 11.68 8.06 -23.45
C LEU A 178 12.25 9.46 -23.71
N LYS A 179 11.89 10.42 -22.86
CA LYS A 179 12.46 11.77 -22.91
C LYS A 179 13.92 11.72 -22.47
N THR A 180 14.82 12.20 -23.32
CA THR A 180 16.28 12.22 -23.13
C THR A 180 16.73 12.91 -21.84
N ASN A 181 16.00 13.93 -21.38
CA ASN A 181 16.37 14.70 -20.19
C ASN A 181 16.16 13.93 -18.87
N ASN A 182 15.34 12.87 -18.87
CA ASN A 182 15.06 12.07 -17.68
C ASN A 182 16.07 10.94 -17.47
N THR A 183 16.76 10.51 -18.54
CA THR A 183 17.76 9.43 -18.52
C THR A 183 19.10 9.82 -17.90
N GLU A 184 19.49 11.10 -17.93
CA GLU A 184 20.77 11.57 -17.36
C GLU A 184 20.74 11.62 -15.83
N GLN A 185 19.61 12.01 -15.22
CA GLN A 185 19.45 12.08 -13.76
C GLN A 185 19.46 10.72 -13.04
N ILE A 186 19.14 9.63 -13.76
CA ILE A 186 19.04 8.27 -13.18
C ILE A 186 20.40 7.57 -13.16
N LYS A 187 21.29 7.91 -14.12
CA LYS A 187 22.66 7.37 -14.16
C LYS A 187 23.55 7.84 -13.01
N GLU A 188 23.24 9.00 -12.42
CA GLU A 188 24.00 9.55 -11.29
C GLU A 188 23.59 8.95 -9.94
N ALA A 189 22.46 8.23 -9.89
CA ALA A 189 21.90 7.64 -8.67
C ALA A 189 22.15 6.12 -8.53
N SER A 190 22.88 5.50 -9.48
CA SER A 190 23.25 4.08 -9.47
C SER A 190 24.67 3.86 -8.95
#